data_AF-A0A2E0SNJ9-F1
#
_entry.id   AF-A0A2E0SNJ9-F1
#
_cell.length_a   1.000
_cell.length_b   1.000
_cell.length_c   1.000
_cell.angle_alpha   90.00
_cell.angle_beta   90.00
_cell.angle_gamma   90.00
#
_symmetry.space_group_name_H-M   'P 1'
#
loop_
_entity.id
_entity.type
_entity.pdbx_description
1 polymer ?
#
loop_
_entity_poly.entity_id
_entity_poly.type
_entity_poly.pdbx_seq_one_letter_code
_entity_poly.pdbx_strand_id
1 'polypeptide(L)'
;MSMKDLQDAFELIDQNADQAYFSGPKSEELVKQAEEALEITFPPSYREFLRRLGCGDIAGQEFYGIVNGNVENVSVPNGIWLTLTERKSTSLSRSPIIIGDTGDGGYYAIDRSVTTDGESPVVEWWAGPNAQIAVAQDFGEFFLRMISDALEE
;
A
#
# COMPACT_ATOMS: atom_id res chain seq x y z
N MET A 1 2.29 6.04 15.88
CA MET A 1 3.02 7.12 15.20
C MET A 1 2.61 7.19 13.75
N SER A 2 2.39 6.03 13.10
CA SER A 2 1.74 5.86 11.79
C SER A 2 0.91 7.02 11.24
N MET A 3 -0.20 7.41 11.89
CA MET A 3 -1.06 8.49 11.37
C MET A 3 -0.39 9.86 11.31
N LYS A 4 0.56 10.13 12.23
CA LYS A 4 1.37 11.34 12.19
C LYS A 4 2.34 11.27 11.00
N ASP A 5 3.03 10.14 10.84
CA ASP A 5 3.97 9.94 9.73
C ASP A 5 3.24 10.04 8.36
N LEU A 6 2.01 9.51 8.28
CA LEU A 6 1.13 9.65 7.14
C LEU A 6 0.75 11.11 6.86
N GLN A 7 0.47 11.89 7.91
CA GLN A 7 0.16 13.31 7.77
C GLN A 7 1.37 14.11 7.29
N ASP A 8 2.56 13.82 7.84
CA ASP A 8 3.82 14.43 7.42
C ASP A 8 4.10 14.09 5.93
N ALA A 9 3.81 12.85 5.50
CA ALA A 9 3.94 12.43 4.11
C ALA A 9 2.96 13.16 3.18
N PHE A 10 1.73 13.39 3.62
CA PHE A 10 0.78 14.19 2.87
C PHE A 10 1.23 15.64 2.69
N GLU A 11 1.88 16.23 3.70
CA GLU A 11 2.43 17.59 3.59
C GLU A 11 3.57 17.65 2.57
N LEU A 12 4.43 16.62 2.51
CA LEU A 12 5.45 16.51 1.47
C LEU A 12 4.84 16.41 0.06
N ILE A 13 3.76 15.63 -0.11
CA ILE A 13 3.04 15.53 -1.38
C ILE A 13 2.43 16.89 -1.77
N ASP A 14 1.76 17.57 -0.83
CA ASP A 14 1.12 18.86 -1.09
C ASP A 14 2.17 19.92 -1.49
N GLN A 15 3.39 19.86 -0.93
CA GLN A 15 4.51 20.75 -1.25
C GLN A 15 5.17 20.45 -2.61
N ASN A 16 5.04 19.22 -3.11
CA ASN A 16 5.65 18.73 -4.35
C ASN A 16 4.59 18.26 -5.35
N ALA A 17 3.46 18.98 -5.39
CA ALA A 17 2.28 18.58 -6.16
C ALA A 17 2.53 18.47 -7.68
N ASP A 18 3.57 19.11 -8.22
CA ASP A 18 3.99 19.00 -9.62
C ASP A 18 4.66 17.66 -9.95
N GLN A 19 5.09 16.91 -8.93
CA GLN A 19 5.72 15.59 -9.06
C GLN A 19 4.79 14.45 -8.62
N ALA A 20 3.57 14.75 -8.17
CA ALA A 20 2.64 13.79 -7.60
C ALA A 20 1.48 13.46 -8.55
N TYR A 21 1.30 12.18 -8.86
CA TYR A 21 0.27 11.67 -9.77
C TYR A 21 -0.59 10.61 -9.07
N PHE A 22 -1.49 11.07 -8.21
CA PHE A 22 -2.44 10.20 -7.51
C PHE A 22 -3.80 10.13 -8.19
N SER A 23 -4.42 8.96 -8.14
CA SER A 23 -5.76 8.70 -8.72
C SER A 23 -6.90 9.40 -7.97
N GLY A 24 -6.61 9.92 -6.77
CA GLY A 24 -7.53 10.69 -5.96
C GLY A 24 -8.31 9.87 -4.92
N PRO A 25 -9.22 10.52 -4.18
CA PRO A 25 -9.87 9.93 -3.02
C PRO A 25 -10.79 8.75 -3.38
N LYS A 26 -10.81 7.71 -2.52
CA LYS A 26 -11.73 6.57 -2.63
C LYS A 26 -12.84 6.65 -1.59
N SER A 27 -14.05 6.30 -2.00
CA SER A 27 -15.21 6.30 -1.10
C SER A 27 -15.10 5.21 -0.04
N GLU A 28 -15.79 5.39 1.08
CA GLU A 28 -15.87 4.37 2.14
C GLU A 28 -16.41 3.04 1.63
N GLU A 29 -17.39 3.10 0.73
CA GLU A 29 -17.99 1.91 0.12
C GLU A 29 -16.97 1.14 -0.71
N LEU A 30 -16.14 1.84 -1.49
CA LEU A 30 -15.13 1.20 -2.33
C LEU A 30 -14.01 0.59 -1.48
N VAL A 31 -13.59 1.29 -0.42
CA VAL A 31 -12.60 0.75 0.52
C VAL A 31 -13.16 -0.49 1.24
N LYS A 32 -14.43 -0.45 1.67
CA LYS A 32 -15.09 -1.60 2.29
C LYS A 32 -15.22 -2.78 1.33
N GLN A 33 -15.54 -2.54 0.06
CA GLN A 33 -15.55 -3.60 -0.96
C GLN A 33 -14.18 -4.24 -1.14
N ALA A 34 -13.10 -3.45 -1.07
CA ALA A 34 -11.74 -3.98 -1.14
C ALA A 34 -11.38 -4.84 0.10
N GLU A 35 -11.78 -4.40 1.29
CA GLU A 35 -11.63 -5.18 2.53
C GLU A 35 -12.41 -6.51 2.47
N GLU A 36 -13.65 -6.46 1.99
CA GLU A 36 -14.50 -7.64 1.80
C GLU A 36 -13.90 -8.60 0.75
N ALA A 37 -13.38 -8.08 -0.36
CA ALA A 37 -12.75 -8.88 -1.41
C ALA A 37 -11.48 -9.59 -0.93
N LEU A 38 -10.68 -8.93 -0.08
CA LEU A 38 -9.48 -9.53 0.50
C LEU A 38 -9.75 -10.35 1.77
N GLU A 39 -10.97 -10.26 2.32
CA GLU A 39 -11.33 -10.80 3.64
C GLU A 39 -10.39 -10.28 4.75
N ILE A 40 -9.99 -8.99 4.65
CA ILE A 40 -9.11 -8.32 5.63
C ILE A 40 -9.63 -6.92 5.93
N THR A 41 -9.71 -6.56 7.22
CA THR A 41 -9.78 -5.16 7.66
C THR A 41 -8.44 -4.47 7.49
N PHE A 42 -8.42 -3.34 6.77
CA PHE A 42 -7.21 -2.58 6.50
C PHE A 42 -6.72 -1.82 7.72
N PRO A 43 -5.40 -1.62 7.86
CA PRO A 43 -4.86 -0.74 8.89
C PRO A 43 -5.38 0.69 8.73
N PRO A 44 -5.60 1.44 9.83
CA PRO A 44 -6.07 2.81 9.78
C PRO A 44 -5.27 3.71 8.84
N SER A 45 -3.94 3.64 8.90
CA SER A 45 -3.05 4.44 8.05
C SER A 45 -3.23 4.16 6.55
N TYR A 46 -3.29 2.89 6.15
CA TYR A 46 -3.54 2.50 4.76
C TYR A 46 -4.94 2.89 4.31
N ARG A 47 -5.95 2.75 5.19
CA ARG A 47 -7.33 3.17 4.90
C ARG A 47 -7.39 4.66 4.58
N GLU A 48 -6.69 5.50 5.35
CA GLU A 48 -6.68 6.94 5.14
C GLU A 48 -5.91 7.33 3.87
N PHE A 49 -4.81 6.65 3.56
CA PHE A 49 -4.14 6.78 2.26
C PHE A 49 -5.09 6.50 1.09
N LEU A 50 -5.83 5.40 1.13
CA LEU A 50 -6.81 5.07 0.07
C LEU A 50 -7.89 6.16 -0.03
N ARG A 51 -8.38 6.65 1.11
CA ARG A 51 -9.42 7.69 1.13
C ARG A 51 -8.96 9.03 0.61
N ARG A 52 -7.68 9.38 0.74
CA ARG A 52 -7.14 10.67 0.29
C ARG A 52 -6.56 10.60 -1.12
N LEU A 53 -5.75 9.58 -1.39
CA LEU A 53 -4.90 9.49 -2.58
C LEU A 53 -5.24 8.29 -3.47
N GLY A 54 -5.76 7.21 -2.89
CA GLY A 54 -6.18 6.03 -3.61
C GLY A 54 -5.02 5.13 -4.03
N CYS A 55 -4.27 5.54 -5.04
CA CYS A 55 -3.06 4.90 -5.58
C CYS A 55 -2.38 5.88 -6.53
N GLY A 56 -1.10 5.72 -6.80
CA GLY A 56 -0.35 6.60 -7.71
C GLY A 56 1.11 6.67 -7.32
N ASP A 57 1.79 7.71 -7.77
CA ASP A 57 3.21 7.90 -7.52
C ASP A 57 3.55 9.35 -7.13
N ILE A 58 4.74 9.52 -6.57
CA ILE A 58 5.40 10.82 -6.43
C ILE A 58 6.89 10.64 -6.74
N ALA A 59 7.44 11.53 -7.57
CA ALA A 59 8.84 11.46 -8.00
C ALA A 59 9.25 10.07 -8.55
N GLY A 60 8.32 9.35 -9.19
CA GLY A 60 8.55 8.00 -9.72
C GLY A 60 8.43 6.86 -8.69
N GLN A 61 8.27 7.15 -7.40
CA GLN A 61 7.98 6.15 -6.39
C GLN A 61 6.49 5.78 -6.40
N GLU A 62 6.18 4.57 -6.85
CA GLU A 62 4.80 4.06 -6.97
C GLU A 62 4.26 3.50 -5.65
N PHE A 63 2.96 3.72 -5.40
CA PHE A 63 2.19 3.19 -4.27
C PHE A 63 0.87 2.60 -4.74
N TYR A 64 0.67 1.32 -4.45
CA TYR A 64 -0.48 0.55 -4.91
C TYR A 64 -1.66 0.66 -3.94
N GLY A 65 -2.85 0.70 -4.52
CA GLY A 65 -4.09 0.81 -3.78
C GLY A 65 -5.28 0.46 -4.63
N ILE A 66 -6.28 1.33 -4.68
CA ILE A 66 -7.52 1.07 -5.44
C ILE A 66 -7.58 1.98 -6.67
N VAL A 67 -7.60 1.38 -7.86
CA VAL A 67 -7.80 2.11 -9.12
C VAL A 67 -9.28 2.50 -9.27
N ASN A 68 -9.56 3.62 -9.96
CA ASN A 68 -10.90 4.17 -10.11
C ASN A 68 -11.94 3.14 -10.61
N GLY A 69 -13.09 3.10 -9.94
CA GLY A 69 -14.32 2.49 -10.42
C GLY A 69 -14.48 0.96 -10.24
N ASN A 70 -13.41 0.20 -9.97
CA ASN A 70 -13.55 -1.24 -9.72
C ASN A 70 -12.34 -1.85 -9.00
N VAL A 71 -12.62 -2.66 -7.96
CA VAL A 71 -11.66 -3.53 -7.27
C VAL A 71 -11.08 -4.60 -8.22
N GLU A 72 -11.87 -5.01 -9.22
CA GLU A 72 -11.50 -6.05 -10.19
C GLU A 72 -10.66 -5.53 -11.38
N ASN A 73 -10.25 -4.26 -11.37
CA ASN A 73 -9.44 -3.74 -12.48
C ASN A 73 -8.09 -4.47 -12.53
N VAL A 74 -7.80 -5.09 -13.68
CA VAL A 74 -6.79 -6.13 -13.88
C VAL A 74 -5.43 -5.52 -14.25
N SER A 75 -4.98 -4.51 -13.51
CA SER A 75 -3.68 -3.88 -13.75
C SER A 75 -3.10 -3.22 -12.49
N VAL A 76 -1.77 -3.17 -12.41
CA VAL A 76 -1.05 -2.23 -11.54
C VAL A 76 -1.48 -0.80 -11.91
N PRO A 77 -1.65 0.13 -10.96
CA PRO A 77 -1.35 0.06 -9.51
C PRO A 77 -2.51 -0.42 -8.62
N ASN A 78 -3.40 -1.30 -9.10
CA ASN A 78 -4.43 -1.91 -8.26
C ASN A 78 -3.82 -3.00 -7.36
N GLY A 79 -3.46 -2.62 -6.13
CA GLY A 79 -2.89 -3.51 -5.12
C GLY A 79 -3.86 -4.61 -4.67
N ILE A 80 -5.16 -4.35 -4.74
CA ILE A 80 -6.18 -5.33 -4.35
C ILE A 80 -6.26 -6.48 -5.34
N TRP A 81 -6.35 -6.13 -6.63
CA TRP A 81 -6.32 -7.12 -7.71
C TRP A 81 -5.01 -7.92 -7.71
N LEU A 82 -3.87 -7.23 -7.54
CA LEU A 82 -2.56 -7.88 -7.51
C LEU A 82 -2.46 -8.87 -6.34
N THR A 83 -2.88 -8.46 -5.14
CA THR A 83 -2.94 -9.33 -3.95
C THR A 83 -3.77 -10.58 -4.22
N LEU A 84 -4.97 -10.44 -4.80
CA LEU A 84 -5.82 -11.58 -5.13
C LEU A 84 -5.20 -12.50 -6.19
N THR A 85 -4.46 -11.94 -7.13
CA THR A 85 -3.79 -12.68 -8.20
C THR A 85 -2.61 -13.49 -7.66
N GLU A 86 -1.78 -12.87 -6.82
CA GLU A 86 -0.66 -13.54 -6.15
C GLU A 86 -1.14 -14.65 -5.20
N ARG A 87 -2.24 -14.45 -4.48
CA ARG A 87 -2.88 -15.50 -3.64
C ARG A 87 -3.32 -16.73 -4.43
N LYS A 88 -3.70 -16.57 -5.70
CA LYS A 88 -4.14 -17.70 -6.55
C LYS A 88 -2.97 -18.44 -7.19
N SER A 89 -1.91 -17.72 -7.50
CA SER A 89 -0.77 -18.23 -8.29
C SER A 89 0.41 -18.69 -7.43
N THR A 90 0.48 -18.26 -6.18
CA THR A 90 1.58 -18.56 -5.26
C THR A 90 1.07 -19.07 -3.91
N SER A 91 1.99 -19.42 -3.01
CA SER A 91 1.69 -19.74 -1.60
C SER A 91 1.55 -18.50 -0.71
N LEU A 92 1.28 -17.32 -1.28
CA LEU A 92 1.01 -16.10 -0.52
C LEU A 92 -0.11 -16.39 0.49
N SER A 93 0.18 -16.17 1.77
CA SER A 93 -0.81 -16.37 2.83
C SER A 93 -1.98 -15.39 2.63
N ARG A 94 -3.12 -15.66 3.27
CA ARG A 94 -4.30 -14.79 3.16
C ARG A 94 -4.15 -13.45 3.89
N SER A 95 -3.01 -13.19 4.52
CA SER A 95 -2.76 -12.06 5.42
C SER A 95 -2.12 -10.83 4.76
N PRO A 96 -1.15 -10.94 3.83
CA PRO A 96 -0.55 -9.77 3.21
C PRO A 96 -1.48 -9.02 2.24
N ILE A 97 -1.24 -7.71 2.15
CA ILE A 97 -1.82 -6.77 1.18
C ILE A 97 -0.66 -6.13 0.42
N ILE A 98 -0.57 -6.32 -0.89
CA ILE A 98 0.51 -5.74 -1.72
C ILE A 98 0.24 -4.25 -1.95
N ILE A 99 1.25 -3.43 -1.66
CA ILE A 99 1.18 -1.96 -1.65
C ILE A 99 2.23 -1.27 -2.54
N GLY A 100 3.10 -2.04 -3.19
CA GLY A 100 4.12 -1.53 -4.10
C GLY A 100 5.04 -2.63 -4.60
N ASP A 101 5.91 -2.33 -5.54
CA ASP A 101 7.01 -3.20 -5.97
C ASP A 101 8.36 -2.69 -5.47
N THR A 102 9.35 -3.59 -5.42
CA THR A 102 10.72 -3.29 -5.00
C THR A 102 11.64 -2.93 -6.19
N GLY A 103 11.13 -2.98 -7.43
CA GLY A 103 11.92 -2.80 -8.65
C GLY A 103 12.79 -3.99 -9.08
N ASP A 104 12.97 -5.01 -8.23
CA ASP A 104 13.81 -6.19 -8.50
C ASP A 104 13.04 -7.53 -8.49
N GLY A 105 11.72 -7.45 -8.56
CA GLY A 105 10.82 -8.61 -8.65
C GLY A 105 10.17 -9.03 -7.33
N GLY A 106 10.46 -8.32 -6.24
CA GLY A 106 9.73 -8.40 -4.98
C GLY A 106 8.58 -7.40 -4.89
N TYR A 107 7.80 -7.52 -3.83
CA TYR A 107 6.71 -6.61 -3.50
C TYR A 107 6.84 -6.09 -2.07
N TYR A 108 6.42 -4.84 -1.85
CA TYR A 108 6.10 -4.37 -0.51
C TYR A 108 4.68 -4.80 -0.15
N ALA A 109 4.50 -5.36 1.05
CA ALA A 109 3.20 -5.81 1.52
C ALA A 109 2.98 -5.52 3.00
N ILE A 110 1.75 -5.14 3.36
CA ILE A 110 1.32 -5.04 4.77
C ILE A 110 1.02 -6.44 5.28
N ASP A 111 1.76 -6.95 6.26
CA ASP A 111 1.48 -8.27 6.85
C ASP A 111 0.43 -8.18 7.97
N ARG A 112 -0.83 -8.51 7.64
CA ARG A 112 -1.94 -8.51 8.60
C ARG A 112 -1.94 -9.72 9.55
N SER A 113 -0.95 -10.61 9.48
CA SER A 113 -0.79 -11.68 10.48
C SER A 113 -0.31 -11.14 11.82
N VAL A 114 0.37 -9.99 11.82
CA VAL A 114 0.85 -9.27 13.00
C VAL A 114 0.09 -7.95 13.09
N THR A 115 -0.60 -7.72 14.22
CA THR A 115 -1.34 -6.47 14.46
C THR A 115 -0.94 -5.86 15.80
N THR A 116 -0.58 -4.58 15.81
CA THR A 116 -0.28 -3.80 17.01
C THR A 116 -1.03 -2.49 16.93
N ASP A 117 -1.90 -2.20 17.90
CA ASP A 117 -2.74 -0.99 17.94
C ASP A 117 -3.56 -0.73 16.66
N GLY A 118 -3.94 -1.80 15.95
CA GLY A 118 -4.69 -1.74 14.70
C GLY A 118 -3.84 -1.59 13.44
N GLU A 119 -2.54 -1.31 13.58
CA GLU A 119 -1.56 -1.23 12.49
C GLU A 119 -0.83 -2.58 12.29
N SER A 120 -0.11 -2.69 11.18
CA SER A 120 0.66 -3.88 10.79
C SER A 120 1.96 -3.53 10.09
N PRO A 121 3.04 -4.31 10.29
CA PRO A 121 4.32 -4.06 9.65
C PRO A 121 4.22 -4.18 8.13
N VAL A 122 5.06 -3.40 7.45
CA VAL A 122 5.33 -3.59 6.02
C VAL A 122 6.52 -4.51 5.88
N VAL A 123 6.36 -5.53 5.04
CA VAL A 123 7.40 -6.51 4.72
C VAL A 123 7.75 -6.45 3.25
N GLU A 124 8.98 -6.79 2.94
CA GLU A 124 9.39 -7.21 1.60
C GLU A 124 8.98 -8.67 1.41
N TRP A 125 8.17 -8.90 0.38
CA TRP A 125 7.62 -10.20 0.04
C TRP A 125 8.14 -10.68 -1.31
N TRP A 126 8.50 -11.96 -1.36
CA TRP A 126 8.94 -12.65 -2.56
C TRP A 126 8.13 -13.92 -2.75
N ALA A 127 7.78 -14.22 -4.00
CA ALA A 127 7.18 -15.51 -4.34
C ALA A 127 8.18 -16.65 -4.07
N GLY A 128 7.78 -17.65 -3.28
CA GLY A 128 8.58 -18.85 -2.99
C GLY A 128 8.97 -18.98 -1.51
N PRO A 129 10.03 -19.75 -1.20
CA PRO A 129 10.40 -20.11 0.18
C PRO A 129 11.19 -19.02 0.92
N ASN A 130 11.37 -17.85 0.32
CA ASN A 130 12.16 -16.78 0.90
C ASN A 130 11.51 -16.25 2.19
N ALA A 131 12.35 -15.90 3.17
CA ALA A 131 11.87 -15.25 4.37
C ALA A 131 11.36 -13.84 4.04
N GLN A 132 10.21 -13.49 4.61
CA GLN A 132 9.68 -12.12 4.55
C GLN A 132 10.48 -11.25 5.51
N ILE A 133 10.90 -10.07 5.06
CA ILE A 133 11.75 -9.16 5.84
C ILE A 133 10.92 -7.94 6.19
N ALA A 134 10.76 -7.64 7.47
CA ALA A 134 10.10 -6.40 7.90
C ALA A 134 10.96 -5.18 7.52
N VAL A 135 10.35 -4.23 6.82
CA VAL A 135 11.01 -3.01 6.34
C VAL A 135 10.48 -1.73 6.99
N ALA A 136 9.30 -1.78 7.62
CA ALA A 136 8.73 -0.71 8.44
C ALA A 136 7.75 -1.29 9.48
N GLN A 137 7.51 -0.57 10.58
CA GLN A 137 6.59 -1.01 11.65
C GLN A 137 5.13 -0.88 11.26
N ASP A 138 4.82 0.07 10.37
CA ASP A 138 3.49 0.33 9.86
C ASP A 138 3.51 0.99 8.48
N PHE A 139 2.34 1.12 7.84
CA PHE A 139 2.23 1.72 6.51
C PHE A 139 2.57 3.22 6.52
N GLY A 140 2.21 3.97 7.57
CA GLY A 140 2.54 5.39 7.69
C GLY A 140 4.05 5.66 7.71
N GLU A 141 4.82 4.89 8.50
CA GLU A 141 6.29 4.96 8.52
C GLU A 141 6.89 4.62 7.15
N PHE A 142 6.41 3.53 6.53
CA PHE A 142 6.84 3.12 5.20
C PHE A 142 6.59 4.23 4.17
N PHE A 143 5.37 4.74 4.12
CA PHE A 143 4.94 5.74 3.14
C PHE A 143 5.76 7.03 3.26
N LEU A 144 5.95 7.55 4.48
CA LEU A 144 6.76 8.73 4.72
C LEU A 144 8.21 8.54 4.27
N ARG A 145 8.82 7.40 4.63
CA ARG A 145 10.22 7.12 4.29
C ARG A 145 10.40 7.05 2.78
N MET A 146 9.58 6.27 2.08
CA MET A 146 9.69 6.10 0.63
C MET A 146 9.51 7.43 -0.12
N ILE A 147 8.61 8.29 0.33
CA ILE A 147 8.43 9.63 -0.25
C ILE A 147 9.62 10.55 0.03
N SER A 148 10.13 10.53 1.26
CA SER A 148 11.29 11.36 1.62
C SER A 148 12.50 10.97 0.79
N ASP A 149 12.78 9.67 0.69
CA ASP A 149 13.90 9.14 -0.10
C ASP A 149 13.75 9.53 -1.58
N ALA A 150 12.56 9.35 -2.17
CA ALA A 150 12.31 9.68 -3.58
C ALA A 150 12.43 11.18 -3.92
N LEU A 151 12.19 12.08 -2.96
CA LEU A 151 12.33 13.53 -3.15
C LEU A 151 13.77 14.03 -2.94
N GLU A 152 14.65 13.20 -2.36
CA GLU A 152 16.07 13.52 -2.14
C GLU A 152 16.98 13.10 -3.31
N GLU A 153 16.49 12.27 -4.24
CA GLU A 153 17.21 11.80 -5.45
C GLU A 153 17.25 12.83 -6.59
#